data_AF-A0A0N9ZMX1-F1
#
_entry.id   AF-A0A0N9ZMX1-F1
#
_cell.length_a   1.000
_cell.length_b   1.000
_cell.length_c   1.000
_cell.angle_alpha   90.00
_cell.angle_beta   90.00
_cell.angle_gamma   90.00
#
_symmetry.space_group_name_H-M   'P 1'
#
loop_
_entity.id
_entity.type
_entity.pdbx_description
1 polymer ?
#
loop_
_entity_poly.entity_id
_entity_poly.type
_entity_poly.pdbx_seq_one_letter_code
_entity_poly.pdbx_strand_id
1 'polypeptide(L)' 'MYEDCDWAEPIRPSRQDVLSDVTLGQIVAHNEVGARLCGWRL' A
#
# COMPACT_ATOMS: atom_id res chain seq x y z
N MET A 1 18.41 1.18 5.00
CA MET A 1 17.85 0.19 4.06
C MET A 1 16.52 -0.20 4.67
N TYR A 2 15.41 0.08 4.00
CA TYR A 2 14.09 -0.26 4.53
C TYR A 2 13.85 -1.73 4.20
N GLU A 3 14.22 -2.64 5.11
CA GLU A 3 14.13 -4.10 4.90
C GLU A 3 12.70 -4.55 4.57
N ASP A 4 11.70 -3.77 4.99
CA ASP A 4 10.29 -4.01 4.64
C ASP A 4 10.03 -3.95 3.13
N CYS A 5 10.80 -3.16 2.38
CA CYS A 5 10.64 -3.05 0.94
C CYS A 5 11.01 -4.34 0.18
N ASP A 6 11.75 -5.27 0.82
CA ASP A 6 12.20 -6.51 0.18
C ASP A 6 11.12 -7.61 0.19
N TRP A 7 10.12 -7.49 1.08
CA TRP A 7 9.05 -8.49 1.21
C TRP A 7 7.64 -7.92 1.07
N ALA A 8 7.46 -6.61 1.23
CA ALA A 8 6.18 -5.94 1.02
C ALA A 8 6.04 -5.37 -0.40
N GLU A 9 4.79 -5.19 -0.83
CA GLU A 9 4.45 -4.61 -2.14
C GLU A 9 3.20 -3.71 -2.04
N PRO A 10 2.90 -2.89 -3.07
CA PRO A 10 1.69 -2.09 -3.10
C PRO A 10 0.43 -2.95 -3.11
N ILE A 11 -0.54 -2.60 -2.27
CA ILE A 11 -1.82 -3.29 -2.22
C ILE A 11 -2.75 -2.66 -3.27
N ARG A 12 -3.27 -3.49 -4.20
CA ARG A 12 -4.16 -3.06 -5.30
C ARG A 12 -5.46 -3.86 -5.26
N PRO A 13 -6.46 -3.42 -4.49
CA PRO A 13 -7.75 -4.09 -4.44
C PRO A 13 -8.43 -4.14 -5.81
N SER A 14 -9.24 -5.17 -6.03
CA SER A 14 -10.13 -5.22 -7.19
C SER A 14 -11.21 -4.15 -7.06
N ARG A 15 -11.77 -3.73 -8.21
CA ARG A 15 -12.95 -2.87 -8.24
C ARG A 15 -14.20 -3.53 -7.67
N GLN A 16 -14.22 -4.86 -7.50
CA GLN A 16 -15.32 -5.57 -6.87
C GLN A 16 -15.19 -5.68 -5.35
N ASP A 17 -14.04 -5.31 -4.77
CA ASP A 17 -13.85 -5.42 -3.32
C ASP A 17 -14.62 -4.31 -2.60
N VAL A 18 -15.33 -4.69 -1.53
CA VAL A 18 -16.02 -3.75 -0.65
C VAL A 18 -15.20 -3.63 0.63
N LEU A 19 -14.61 -2.46 0.83
CA LEU A 19 -13.75 -2.17 1.98
C LEU A 19 -14.48 -1.25 2.96
N SER A 20 -14.14 -1.39 4.24
CA SER A 20 -14.45 -0.32 5.19
C SER A 20 -13.58 0.90 4.93
N ASP A 21 -14.05 2.08 5.30
CA ASP A 21 -13.27 3.33 5.16
C ASP A 21 -11.93 3.26 5.91
N VAL A 22 -11.90 2.57 7.06
CA VAL A 22 -10.68 2.38 7.86
C VAL A 22 -9.66 1.54 7.10
N THR A 23 -10.08 0.42 6.52
CA THR A 23 -9.19 -0.44 5.71
C THR A 23 -8.68 0.29 4.48
N LEU A 24 -9.55 1.06 3.80
CA LEU A 24 -9.16 1.87 2.66
C LEU A 24 -8.06 2.87 3.04
N GLY A 25 -8.23 3.59 4.16
CA GLY A 25 -7.23 4.54 4.65
C GLY A 25 -5.88 3.88 4.97
N GLN A 26 -5.90 2.68 5.56
CA GLN A 26 -4.67 1.93 5.84
C GLN A 26 -3.92 1.51 4.57
N ILE A 27 -4.64 1.06 3.54
CA ILE A 27 -4.04 0.69 2.24
C ILE A 27 -3.40 1.90 1.56
N VAL A 28 -4.08 3.05 1.58
CA VAL A 28 -3.53 4.29 1.02
C VAL A 28 -2.25 4.67 1.76
N ALA A 29 -2.28 4.69 3.11
CA ALA A 29 -1.11 5.02 3.90
C ALA A 29 0.08 4.08 3.64
N HIS A 30 -0.16 2.76 3.55
CA HIS A 30 0.86 1.77 3.19
C HIS A 30 1.49 2.08 1.82
N ASN A 31 0.66 2.30 0.80
CA ASN A 31 1.13 2.55 -0.56
C ASN A 31 1.88 3.89 -0.67
N GLU A 32 1.44 4.94 0.01
CA GLU A 32 2.11 6.25 0.02
C GLU A 32 3.47 6.20 0.71
N VAL A 33 3.56 5.52 1.86
CA VAL A 33 4.83 5.30 2.55
C VAL A 33 5.78 4.49 1.67
N GLY A 34 5.29 3.42 1.05
CA GLY A 34 6.08 2.62 0.13
C GLY A 34 6.51 3.37 -1.13
N ALA A 35 5.67 4.26 -1.68
CA ALA A 35 6.07 5.13 -2.79
C ALA A 35 7.22 6.06 -2.39
N ARG A 36 7.17 6.63 -1.17
CA ARG A 36 8.20 7.52 -0.64
C ARG A 36 9.50 6.81 -0.29
N LEU A 37 9.42 5.64 0.34
CA LEU A 37 10.58 4.95 0.94
C LEU A 37 11.15 3.83 0.07
N CYS A 38 10.28 3.12 -0.65
CA CYS A 38 10.63 1.96 -1.49
C CYS A 38 10.61 2.27 -2.99
N GLY A 39 10.14 3.45 -3.41
CA GLY A 39 10.02 3.82 -4.82
C GLY A 39 8.89 3.07 -5.55
N TRP A 40 7.92 2.54 -4.81
CA TRP A 40 6.77 1.87 -5.39
C TRP A 40 5.93 2.84 -6.24
N ARG A 41 5.31 2.31 -7.30
CA ARG A 41 4.40 3.10 -8.14
C ARG A 41 2.99 3.00 -7.59
N LEU A 42 2.30 4.12 -7.53
CA LEU A 42 0.86 4.19 -7.26
C LEU A 42 0.06 3.75 -8.49
#